data_AF-A0A3D4EKH3-F1
#
_entry.id   AF-A0A3D4EKH3-F1
#
_cell.length_a   1.000
_cell.length_b   1.000
_cell.length_c   1.000
_cell.angle_alpha   90.00
_cell.angle_beta   90.00
_cell.angle_gamma   90.00
#
_symmetry.space_group_name_H-M   'P 1'
#
loop_
_entity.id
_entity.type
_entity.pdbx_description
1 polymer ?
#
loop_
_entity_poly.entity_id
_entity_poly.type
_entity_poly.pdbx_seq_one_letter_code
_entity_poly.pdbx_strand_id
1 'polypeptide(L)' 'LELFNQMYASRPNNFLTRVFFDTKAEEVSKMFSSGPQVNVSNLISVLNKVAPTKSTFWQQIKL' A
#
# COMPACT_ATOMS: atom_id res chain seq x y z
N LEU A 1 -10.81 -1.74 -1.21
CA LEU A 1 -9.95 -1.31 -0.08
C LEU A 1 -10.62 -1.54 1.28
N GLU A 2 -11.95 -1.54 1.37
CA GLU A 2 -12.68 -1.72 2.64
C GLU A 2 -12.37 -3.05 3.36
N LEU A 3 -12.42 -4.18 2.66
CA LEU A 3 -12.06 -5.50 3.20
C LEU A 3 -10.64 -5.53 3.78
N PHE A 4 -9.68 -4.92 3.09
CA PHE A 4 -8.30 -4.85 3.56
C PHE A 4 -8.18 -3.97 4.82
N ASN A 5 -8.93 -2.86 4.89
CA ASN A 5 -9.01 -2.04 6.08
C ASN A 5 -9.63 -2.79 7.27
N GLN A 6 -10.69 -3.59 7.05
CA GLN A 6 -11.29 -4.43 8.09
C GLN A 6 -10.30 -5.50 8.59
N MET A 7 -9.57 -6.14 7.67
CA MET A 7 -8.51 -7.10 8.00
C MET A 7 -7.39 -6.44 8.83
N TYR A 8 -6.88 -5.28 8.37
CA TYR A 8 -5.84 -4.53 9.09
C TYR A 8 -6.34 -4.02 10.46
N ALA A 9 -7.58 -3.56 10.56
CA ALA A 9 -8.16 -3.13 11.83
C ALA A 9 -8.32 -4.29 12.83
N SER A 10 -8.61 -5.50 12.34
CA SER A 10 -8.74 -6.70 13.18
C SER A 10 -7.41 -7.11 13.82
N ARG A 11 -6.29 -7.00 13.08
CA ARG A 11 -4.93 -7.23 13.60
C ARG A 11 -3.93 -6.27 12.95
N PRO A 12 -3.78 -5.05 13.49
CA PRO A 12 -2.83 -4.08 12.99
C PRO A 12 -1.40 -4.60 13.15
N ASN A 13 -0.50 -4.18 12.26
CA ASN A 13 0.94 -4.47 12.38
C ASN A 13 1.31 -5.97 12.48
N ASN A 14 0.47 -6.86 11.96
CA ASN A 14 0.74 -8.30 11.99
C ASN A 14 1.98 -8.65 11.13
N PHE A 15 2.66 -9.75 11.51
CA PHE A 15 3.90 -10.18 10.89
C PHE A 15 3.77 -10.42 9.38
N LEU A 16 2.68 -11.08 8.94
CA LEU A 16 2.45 -11.35 7.51
C LEU A 16 2.37 -10.07 6.69
N THR A 17 1.66 -9.06 7.18
CA THR A 17 1.50 -7.78 6.48
C THR A 17 2.84 -7.04 6.39
N ARG A 18 3.65 -7.07 7.45
CA ARG A 18 5.00 -6.49 7.45
C ARG A 18 5.90 -7.17 6.42
N VAL A 19 6.00 -8.50 6.46
CA VAL A 19 6.83 -9.28 5.52
C VAL A 19 6.34 -9.13 4.08
N PHE A 20 5.03 -9.08 3.87
CA PHE A 20 4.46 -8.83 2.55
C PHE A 20 4.96 -7.50 1.98
N PHE A 21 4.84 -6.40 2.73
CA PHE A 21 5.30 -5.09 2.26
C PHE A 21 6.83 -4.95 2.27
N ASP A 22 7.56 -5.71 3.08
CA ASP A 22 9.02 -5.78 2.98
C ASP A 22 9.48 -6.42 1.66
N THR A 23 8.72 -7.39 1.14
CA THR A 23 9.10 -8.15 -0.06
C THR A 23 8.48 -7.64 -1.35
N LYS A 24 7.32 -6.97 -1.29
CA LYS A 24 6.52 -6.61 -2.47
C LYS A 24 6.18 -5.13 -2.62
N ALA A 25 6.64 -4.25 -1.73
CA ALA A 25 6.33 -2.81 -1.87
C ALA A 25 6.79 -2.21 -3.22
N GLU A 26 7.94 -2.63 -3.73
CA GLU A 26 8.43 -2.18 -5.04
C GLU A 26 7.52 -2.64 -6.20
N GLU A 27 7.12 -3.91 -6.21
CA GLU A 27 6.22 -4.46 -7.22
C GLU A 27 4.85 -3.77 -7.18
N VAL A 28 4.30 -3.55 -5.97
CA VAL A 28 3.06 -2.79 -5.78
C VAL A 28 3.19 -1.39 -6.38
N SER A 29 4.26 -0.66 -6.06
CA SER A 29 4.52 0.67 -6.63
C SER A 29 4.56 0.65 -8.16
N LYS A 30 5.31 -0.28 -8.75
CA LYS A 30 5.42 -0.41 -10.23
C LYS A 30 4.07 -0.70 -10.86
N MET A 31 3.32 -1.68 -10.35
CA MET A 31 2.01 -2.05 -10.88
C MET A 31 1.01 -0.90 -10.88
N PHE A 32 0.97 -0.11 -9.79
CA PHE A 32 0.07 1.04 -9.70
C PHE A 32 0.58 2.29 -10.43
N SER A 33 1.85 2.31 -10.87
CA SER A 33 2.44 3.41 -11.64
C SER A 33 2.42 3.16 -13.16
N SER A 34 2.28 1.90 -13.60
CA SER A 34 2.31 1.52 -15.01
C SER A 34 0.97 1.63 -15.75
N GLY A 35 -0.07 2.16 -15.10
CA GLY A 35 -1.43 2.27 -15.63
C GLY A 35 -1.84 3.70 -16.04
N PRO A 36 -3.01 3.86 -16.69
CA PRO A 36 -3.62 5.17 -16.89
C PRO A 36 -3.88 5.88 -15.56
N GLN A 37 -3.80 7.21 -15.55
CA GLN A 37 -4.04 8.01 -14.34
C GLN A 37 -5.48 7.82 -13.86
N VAL A 38 -5.61 7.10 -12.75
CA VAL A 38 -6.86 6.90 -12.00
C VAL A 38 -6.69 7.51 -10.62
N ASN A 39 -7.80 7.82 -9.95
CA ASN A 39 -7.72 8.40 -8.61
C ASN A 39 -7.17 7.37 -7.60
N VAL A 40 -5.86 7.46 -7.33
CA VAL A 40 -5.12 6.59 -6.40
C VAL A 40 -5.02 7.16 -4.98
N SER A 41 -5.65 8.31 -4.70
CA SER A 41 -5.53 9.00 -3.40
C SER A 41 -5.95 8.10 -2.22
N ASN A 42 -7.06 7.38 -2.38
CA ASN A 42 -7.56 6.45 -1.36
C ASN A 42 -6.62 5.25 -1.15
N LEU A 43 -6.00 4.76 -2.23
CA LEU A 43 -5.01 3.68 -2.16
C LEU A 43 -3.77 4.14 -1.40
N ILE A 44 -3.19 5.28 -1.79
CA ILE A 44 -2.00 5.85 -1.16
C ILE A 44 -2.24 6.13 0.32
N SER A 45 -3.43 6.62 0.69
CA SER A 45 -3.80 6.82 2.10
C SER A 45 -3.78 5.51 2.89
N VAL A 46 -4.37 4.44 2.35
CA VAL A 46 -4.37 3.11 2.99
C VAL A 46 -2.96 2.52 3.07
N LEU A 47 -2.17 2.62 2.00
CA LEU A 47 -0.79 2.11 1.97
C LEU A 47 0.11 2.80 3.00
N ASN A 48 -0.01 4.13 3.16
CA ASN A 48 0.70 4.87 4.20
C ASN A 48 0.23 4.51 5.62
N LYS A 49 -1.05 4.16 5.80
CA LYS A 49 -1.59 3.72 7.09
C LYS A 49 -1.05 2.35 7.52
N VAL A 50 -0.90 1.41 6.58
CA VAL A 50 -0.53 0.01 6.88
C VAL A 50 0.97 -0.27 6.79
N ALA A 51 1.68 0.47 5.94
CA ALA A 51 3.10 0.31 5.70
C ALA A 51 3.78 1.69 5.61
N PRO A 52 3.78 2.48 6.71
CA PRO A 52 4.36 3.83 6.71
C PRO A 52 5.86 3.83 6.41
N THR A 53 6.57 2.73 6.72
CA THR A 53 7.99 2.56 6.44
C THR A 53 8.31 2.35 4.95
N LYS A 54 7.30 2.15 4.11
CA LYS A 54 7.43 1.98 2.64
C LYS A 54 6.93 3.20 1.86
N SER A 55 6.77 4.35 2.53
CA SER A 55 6.29 5.60 1.95
C SER A 55 7.06 6.05 0.70
N THR A 56 8.36 5.76 0.63
CA THR A 56 9.20 6.05 -0.55
C THR A 56 8.71 5.33 -1.81
N PHE A 57 8.19 4.11 -1.68
CA PHE A 57 7.56 3.38 -2.79
C PHE A 57 6.19 3.96 -3.13
N TRP A 58 5.40 4.37 -2.13
CA TRP A 58 4.07 4.95 -2.37
C TRP A 58 4.12 6.32 -3.07
N GLN A 59 5.19 7.09 -2.83
CA GLN A 59 5.43 8.35 -3.53
C GLN A 59 5.71 8.19 -5.03
N GLN A 60 6.15 7.02 -5.46
CA GLN A 60 6.39 6.73 -6.89
C GLN A 60 5.08 6.51 -7.66
N ILE A 61 4.00 6.15 -6.95
CA ILE A 61 2.65 6.06 -7.49
C ILE A 61 2.17 7.48 -7.77
N LYS A 62 2.41 7.96 -8.99
CA LYS A 62 1.99 9.30 -9.43
C LYS A 62 0.46 9.37 -9.52
N LEU A 63 -0.09 10.49 -9.04
CA LEU A 63 -1.47 10.90 -9.34
C LEU A 63 -1.60 11.27 -10.83
#